data_AF-A0A4Q5RN74-F1
#
_entry.id   AF-A0A4Q5RN74-F1
#
_cell.length_a   1.000
_cell.length_b   1.000
_cell.length_c   1.000
_cell.angle_alpha   90.00
_cell.angle_beta   90.00
_cell.angle_gamma   90.00
#
_symmetry.space_group_name_H-M   'P 1'
#
loop_
_entity.id
_entity.type
_entity.pdbx_description
1 polymer ?
#
loop_
_entity_poly.entity_id
_entity_poly.type
_entity_poly.pdbx_seq_one_letter_code
_entity_poly.pdbx_strand_id
1 'polypeptide(L)'
;MISTPGAMSLTTRSMISFQNRLSVGGWRSMNIGARFRQKARPCRSHSDSIPCPKREGRRKSADLEECAFSIHFFRFIESTSTDSQEVMMNLKRGELDEIPGLGDNLSALIAVPTGDLISLPGHPWVFKDPDIERAKQFVSRYQGRALPILADDDNHILAGAIFVEAARRLGIKLLKIIRQSGISEAEALLFGTAISKIQSLGSWDGAAMEKALRQFEEHIGDFSAGLIGFAPGELDRLIGADIFDGAGNSEPPVEERAISWVGATWICGDHRLLCGDATCPDSVAALLAGETISVAVCDPPFGCKVDGFVSRKGRHKDFIQGAGEMAPDALLEFFRRFCRAMASGLKPGALVYLFIDWRSLSLLQQAASEIFGNLVNLCVWAKDRGGQGSFYRSQHELVLVYAMPGARHRNNIELGQHGRNRSNVWSYPSAASLRRGREPDMQGKHPTPKPVELVADAIIDSSLRGEIVFDCFLGSGATLIAAERTARQFRGMDLEPRYVDLAVRRWQDWTGRDAVDAASGRTFNEIAEASHDEEEG
;
A
#
# COMPACT_ATOMS: atom_id res chain seq x y z
N MET A 1 -63.23 7.95 -18.40
CA MET A 1 -62.07 8.66 -18.98
C MET A 1 -61.51 9.59 -17.94
N ILE A 2 -60.26 9.34 -17.55
CA ILE A 2 -59.23 10.22 -16.98
C ILE A 2 -59.64 11.22 -15.89
N SER A 3 -59.11 10.91 -14.71
CA SER A 3 -58.93 11.71 -13.50
C SER A 3 -57.79 12.72 -13.59
N THR A 4 -57.98 13.92 -13.04
CA THR A 4 -57.08 14.53 -12.02
C THR A 4 -57.70 15.81 -11.46
N PRO A 5 -57.56 16.05 -10.14
CA PRO A 5 -57.47 17.43 -9.66
C PRO A 5 -56.29 17.66 -8.70
N GLY A 6 -55.64 18.81 -8.89
CA GLY A 6 -55.71 19.92 -7.93
C GLY A 6 -54.83 19.86 -6.67
N ALA A 7 -53.75 20.63 -6.71
CA ALA A 7 -52.90 20.97 -5.57
C ALA A 7 -53.61 21.83 -4.50
N MET A 8 -53.19 21.69 -3.24
CA MET A 8 -53.35 22.72 -2.20
C MET A 8 -52.19 22.69 -1.19
N SER A 9 -51.72 23.89 -0.84
CA SER A 9 -50.64 24.21 0.08
C SER A 9 -51.02 23.96 1.53
N LEU A 10 -50.04 23.65 2.40
CA LEU A 10 -50.18 23.78 3.85
C LEU A 10 -49.00 24.52 4.48
N THR A 11 -49.39 25.49 5.29
CA THR A 11 -48.64 26.50 6.03
C THR A 11 -48.16 26.04 7.40
N THR A 12 -47.14 26.76 7.87
CA THR A 12 -46.45 26.80 9.16
C THR A 12 -47.35 27.02 10.40
N ARG A 13 -47.09 26.29 11.50
CA ARG A 13 -46.97 26.73 12.93
C ARG A 13 -46.97 25.53 13.88
N SER A 14 -45.98 25.42 14.79
CA SER A 14 -46.10 25.53 16.28
C SER A 14 -45.45 24.27 16.90
N MET A 15 -44.67 24.20 17.98
CA MET A 15 -44.28 25.05 19.13
C MET A 15 -43.00 24.38 19.73
N ILE A 16 -41.93 25.12 20.07
CA ILE A 16 -41.58 25.63 21.41
C ILE A 16 -41.21 24.58 22.49
N SER A 17 -39.91 24.62 22.85
CA SER A 17 -39.25 24.35 24.15
C SER A 17 -39.54 23.06 24.94
N PHE A 18 -38.47 22.33 25.30
CA PHE A 18 -38.25 21.92 26.70
C PHE A 18 -36.75 21.61 26.94
N GLN A 19 -36.06 22.55 27.58
CA GLN A 19 -34.80 22.35 28.29
C GLN A 19 -35.14 22.50 29.78
N ASN A 20 -34.93 21.45 30.61
CA ASN A 20 -34.07 21.49 31.80
C ASN A 20 -34.36 20.37 32.83
N ARG A 21 -33.24 19.77 33.25
CA ARG A 21 -32.84 19.39 34.62
C ARG A 21 -33.65 18.36 35.39
N LEU A 22 -32.99 17.22 35.66
CA LEU A 22 -32.66 16.85 37.03
C LEU A 22 -31.17 16.51 37.15
N SER A 23 -30.67 16.78 38.33
CA SER A 23 -29.28 16.99 38.71
C SER A 23 -28.90 16.07 39.86
N VAL A 24 -27.58 15.90 40.03
CA VAL A 24 -26.86 15.55 41.26
C VAL A 24 -26.78 14.06 41.62
N GLY A 25 -25.54 13.57 41.57
CA GLY A 25 -25.02 12.31 42.08
C GLY A 25 -23.75 12.01 41.29
N GLY A 26 -22.61 12.64 41.56
CA GLY A 26 -21.82 12.36 42.76
C GLY A 26 -21.33 10.91 42.66
N TRP A 27 -20.03 10.68 42.48
CA TRP A 27 -19.23 9.61 43.10
C TRP A 27 -17.82 9.62 42.47
N ARG A 28 -16.97 10.35 43.17
CA ARG A 28 -15.53 10.20 43.39
C ARG A 28 -14.77 9.17 42.55
N SER A 29 -13.81 9.70 41.80
CA SER A 29 -12.53 9.09 41.48
C SER A 29 -11.88 8.45 42.72
N MET A 30 -11.69 7.13 42.68
CA MET A 30 -10.83 6.41 43.62
C MET A 30 -9.44 6.26 43.01
N ASN A 31 -8.53 7.14 43.47
CA ASN A 31 -7.10 6.93 43.51
C ASN A 31 -6.77 6.20 44.82
N ILE A 32 -6.08 5.06 44.75
CA ILE A 32 -5.16 4.42 45.73
C ILE A 32 -4.52 3.27 44.92
N GLY A 33 -3.24 3.33 44.54
CA GLY A 33 -2.09 2.87 45.33
C GLY A 33 -1.86 1.35 45.11
N ALA A 34 -0.70 0.80 44.78
CA ALA A 34 0.65 1.24 45.07
C ALA A 34 1.70 0.52 44.19
N ARG A 35 2.80 1.27 44.01
CA ARG A 35 4.17 0.90 43.63
C ARG A 35 4.58 -0.54 43.98
N PHE A 36 5.09 -1.27 42.98
CA PHE A 36 6.23 -2.18 43.16
C PHE A 36 7.29 -1.88 42.09
N ARG A 37 8.28 -1.06 42.47
CA ARG A 37 9.59 -1.03 41.81
C ARG A 37 10.47 -1.99 42.60
N GLN A 38 10.76 -3.17 42.07
CA GLN A 38 11.92 -3.93 42.54
C GLN A 38 13.15 -3.45 41.77
N LYS A 39 14.04 -2.82 42.51
CA LYS A 39 15.43 -2.51 42.13
C LYS A 39 16.19 -3.84 42.07
N ALA A 40 16.73 -4.21 40.92
CA ALA A 40 17.87 -5.10 40.86
C ALA A 40 19.15 -4.24 40.87
N ARG A 41 19.92 -4.31 41.96
CA ARG A 41 21.32 -3.87 42.00
C ARG A 41 22.22 -5.06 41.63
N PRO A 42 23.40 -4.82 41.04
CA PRO A 42 24.31 -5.87 40.58
C PRO A 42 25.13 -6.43 41.75
N CYS A 43 25.38 -7.73 41.74
CA CYS A 43 26.38 -8.37 42.61
C CYS A 43 27.54 -8.88 41.76
N ARG A 44 28.75 -8.40 42.07
CA ARG A 44 30.03 -8.98 41.64
C ARG A 44 30.63 -9.75 42.82
N SER A 45 31.02 -11.01 42.61
CA SER A 45 32.24 -11.67 43.12
C SER A 45 32.22 -13.15 42.72
N HIS A 46 33.16 -13.57 41.86
CA HIS A 46 34.28 -14.49 42.16
C HIS A 46 33.98 -15.99 41.95
N SER A 47 34.60 -16.49 40.86
CA SER A 47 35.39 -17.73 40.73
C SER A 47 35.16 -18.90 41.69
N ASP A 48 34.77 -20.07 41.16
CA ASP A 48 35.59 -21.30 41.11
C ASP A 48 34.76 -22.57 40.78
N SER A 49 35.05 -23.13 39.59
CA SER A 49 35.35 -24.55 39.26
C SER A 49 34.63 -25.77 39.92
N ILE A 50 34.19 -26.69 39.02
CA ILE A 50 34.05 -28.19 39.02
C ILE A 50 32.79 -28.89 39.66
N PRO A 51 32.43 -30.17 39.32
CA PRO A 51 31.18 -30.50 38.59
C PRO A 51 30.27 -31.64 39.19
N CYS A 52 29.02 -31.74 38.68
CA CYS A 52 28.08 -32.91 38.61
C CYS A 52 27.80 -33.78 39.87
N PRO A 53 26.53 -34.16 40.15
CA PRO A 53 26.02 -35.41 39.58
C PRO A 53 24.53 -35.41 39.19
N LYS A 54 24.22 -36.34 38.27
CA LYS A 54 22.90 -36.79 37.79
C LYS A 54 21.83 -36.88 38.87
N ARG A 55 20.60 -36.45 38.53
CA ARG A 55 19.35 -37.09 39.00
C ARG A 55 18.26 -37.00 37.95
N GLU A 56 17.74 -38.17 37.62
CA GLU A 56 16.64 -38.45 36.72
C GLU A 56 15.33 -37.78 37.17
N GLY A 57 14.53 -37.34 36.20
CA GLY A 57 13.22 -36.78 36.45
C GLY A 57 12.43 -36.53 35.17
N ARG A 58 11.81 -37.60 34.64
CA ARG A 58 10.61 -37.64 33.76
C ARG A 58 10.45 -36.47 32.77
N ARG A 59 10.93 -36.65 31.53
CA ARG A 59 10.36 -35.94 30.36
C ARG A 59 9.06 -36.63 29.97
N LYS A 60 7.96 -35.88 29.99
CA LYS A 60 6.69 -36.27 29.36
C LYS A 60 6.89 -36.21 27.84
N SER A 61 6.58 -37.31 27.18
CA SER A 61 6.42 -37.46 25.74
C SER A 61 5.12 -36.79 25.30
N ALA A 62 5.21 -35.52 24.92
CA ALA A 62 4.22 -34.82 24.13
C ALA A 62 5.02 -33.69 23.49
N ASP A 63 5.38 -33.84 22.21
CA ASP A 63 5.95 -32.81 21.31
C ASP A 63 6.54 -33.42 20.00
N LEU A 64 6.37 -34.72 19.73
CA LEU A 64 6.87 -35.34 18.48
C LEU A 64 5.79 -35.72 17.46
N GLU A 65 4.51 -35.74 17.83
CA GLU A 65 3.42 -36.11 16.90
C GLU A 65 2.87 -34.92 16.10
N GLU A 66 2.84 -33.70 16.65
CA GLU A 66 2.37 -32.52 15.92
C GLU A 66 3.37 -32.01 14.86
N CYS A 67 4.68 -32.27 15.02
CA CYS A 67 5.67 -31.96 14.00
C CYS A 67 5.71 -32.99 12.85
N ALA A 68 5.25 -34.23 13.09
CA ALA A 68 5.34 -35.30 12.10
C ALA A 68 4.35 -35.09 10.93
N PHE A 69 3.17 -34.55 11.19
CA PHE A 69 2.14 -34.35 10.15
C PHE A 69 2.55 -33.27 9.13
N SER A 70 3.12 -32.15 9.58
CA SER A 70 3.57 -31.08 8.69
C SER A 70 4.85 -31.43 7.90
N ILE A 71 5.77 -32.22 8.47
CA ILE A 71 7.01 -32.61 7.79
C ILE A 71 6.76 -33.71 6.74
N HIS A 72 5.82 -34.63 6.98
CA HIS A 72 5.45 -35.65 6.00
C HIS A 72 4.64 -35.08 4.82
N PHE A 73 3.76 -34.11 5.06
CA PHE A 73 3.01 -33.45 3.98
C PHE A 73 3.92 -32.67 3.02
N PHE A 74 4.95 -32.00 3.52
CA PHE A 74 5.90 -31.26 2.68
C PHE A 74 6.86 -32.17 1.89
N ARG A 75 7.34 -33.27 2.49
CA ARG A 75 8.18 -34.25 1.76
C ARG A 75 7.45 -34.96 0.62
N PHE A 76 6.13 -35.14 0.73
CA PHE A 76 5.31 -35.74 -0.34
C PHE A 76 5.17 -34.82 -1.57
N ILE A 77 5.16 -33.50 -1.38
CA ILE A 77 5.06 -32.55 -2.50
C ILE A 77 6.36 -32.54 -3.33
N GLU A 78 7.53 -32.73 -2.72
CA GLU A 78 8.83 -32.75 -3.41
C GLU A 78 9.10 -34.05 -4.19
N SER A 79 8.50 -35.19 -3.81
CA SER A 79 8.78 -36.49 -4.44
C SER A 79 7.97 -36.80 -5.70
N THR A 80 7.16 -35.88 -6.22
CA THR A 80 6.35 -36.10 -7.44
C THR A 80 7.09 -35.79 -8.75
N SER A 81 8.43 -35.81 -8.75
CA SER A 81 9.27 -35.58 -9.94
C SER A 81 9.73 -36.86 -10.68
N THR A 82 9.16 -38.04 -10.38
CA THR A 82 9.63 -39.30 -10.99
C THR A 82 8.59 -40.01 -11.87
N ASP A 83 9.07 -40.30 -13.07
CA ASP A 83 8.62 -41.19 -14.15
C ASP A 83 7.12 -41.36 -14.45
N SER A 84 6.68 -40.74 -15.55
CA SER A 84 5.29 -40.63 -16.02
C SER A 84 4.68 -41.96 -16.48
N GLN A 85 5.50 -42.99 -16.71
CA GLN A 85 5.07 -44.29 -17.20
C GLN A 85 4.52 -45.19 -16.07
N GLU A 86 5.10 -45.13 -14.88
CA GLU A 86 4.74 -45.99 -13.75
C GLU A 86 3.41 -45.53 -13.11
N VAL A 87 3.21 -44.21 -13.01
CA VAL A 87 1.95 -43.58 -12.56
C VAL A 87 0.77 -43.94 -13.48
N MET A 88 1.00 -44.00 -14.80
CA MET A 88 -0.02 -44.38 -15.78
C MET A 88 -0.36 -45.88 -15.77
N MET A 89 0.56 -46.73 -15.32
CA MET A 89 0.30 -48.16 -15.13
C MET A 89 -0.54 -48.43 -13.87
N ASN A 90 -0.28 -47.70 -12.79
CA ASN A 90 -1.03 -47.84 -11.52
C ASN A 90 -2.46 -47.28 -11.62
N LEU A 91 -2.67 -46.19 -12.39
CA LEU A 91 -4.00 -45.65 -12.69
C LEU A 91 -4.94 -46.64 -13.42
N LYS A 92 -4.39 -47.62 -14.15
CA LYS A 92 -5.19 -48.63 -14.89
C LYS A 92 -5.56 -49.86 -14.06
N ARG A 93 -4.99 -50.05 -12.87
CA ARG A 93 -5.23 -51.24 -12.03
C ARG A 93 -6.27 -51.06 -10.92
N GLY A 94 -6.73 -49.83 -10.66
CA GLY A 94 -7.75 -49.60 -9.63
C GLY A 94 -7.28 -49.86 -8.20
N GLU A 95 -5.98 -50.05 -7.99
CA GLU A 95 -5.35 -50.14 -6.68
C GLU A 95 -4.95 -48.71 -6.29
N LEU A 96 -5.81 -48.03 -5.53
CA LEU A 96 -5.44 -46.81 -4.83
C LEU A 96 -4.54 -47.23 -3.67
N ASP A 97 -3.24 -47.31 -3.91
CA ASP A 97 -2.27 -47.55 -2.85
C ASP A 97 -2.41 -46.44 -1.79
N GLU A 98 -2.70 -46.88 -0.57
CA GLU A 98 -2.65 -46.10 0.66
C GLU A 98 -1.34 -45.28 0.70
N ILE A 99 -1.42 -43.99 1.05
CA ILE A 99 -0.20 -43.29 1.49
C ILE A 99 0.12 -43.83 2.88
N PRO A 100 1.30 -44.45 3.10
CA PRO A 100 1.68 -44.95 4.41
C PRO A 100 1.62 -43.80 5.44
N GLY A 101 0.76 -43.96 6.45
CA GLY A 101 0.66 -43.03 7.59
C GLY A 101 -0.55 -42.08 7.59
N LEU A 102 -1.48 -42.14 6.62
CA LEU A 102 -2.72 -41.34 6.69
C LEU A 102 -3.87 -42.03 7.47
N GLY A 103 -3.71 -43.28 7.89
CA GLY A 103 -4.75 -44.06 8.59
C GLY A 103 -5.82 -44.62 7.64
N ASP A 104 -6.52 -45.66 8.09
CA ASP A 104 -7.35 -46.55 7.26
C ASP A 104 -8.53 -45.85 6.53
N ASN A 105 -8.86 -44.61 6.90
CA ASN A 105 -10.02 -43.87 6.39
C ASN A 105 -9.67 -42.66 5.51
N LEU A 106 -8.39 -42.46 5.18
CA LEU A 106 -7.91 -41.33 4.38
C LEU A 106 -7.20 -41.81 3.10
N SER A 107 -7.59 -41.28 1.94
CA SER A 107 -6.98 -41.65 0.65
C SER A 107 -5.94 -40.64 0.14
N ALA A 108 -5.00 -41.15 -0.68
CA ALA A 108 -3.76 -40.49 -1.09
C ALA A 108 -3.91 -39.11 -1.72
N LEU A 109 -4.85 -38.96 -2.65
CA LEU A 109 -5.33 -37.73 -3.26
C LEU A 109 -6.28 -38.18 -4.38
N ILE A 110 -7.54 -37.73 -4.39
CA ILE A 110 -8.51 -38.10 -5.43
C ILE A 110 -8.84 -36.88 -6.28
N ALA A 111 -8.86 -37.06 -7.59
CA ALA A 111 -9.32 -36.04 -8.52
C ALA A 111 -10.85 -36.11 -8.65
N VAL A 112 -11.54 -35.03 -8.34
CA VAL A 112 -13.01 -34.93 -8.36
C VAL A 112 -13.42 -33.74 -9.23
N PRO A 113 -14.45 -33.88 -10.09
CA PRO A 113 -14.99 -32.74 -10.81
C PRO A 113 -15.45 -31.64 -9.83
N THR A 114 -15.03 -30.39 -10.08
CA THR A 114 -15.31 -29.28 -9.15
C THR A 114 -16.82 -29.05 -8.93
N GLY A 115 -17.64 -29.40 -9.92
CA GLY A 115 -19.11 -29.32 -9.83
C GLY A 115 -19.75 -30.39 -8.94
N ASP A 116 -19.05 -31.50 -8.70
CA ASP A 116 -19.53 -32.62 -7.90
C ASP A 116 -19.23 -32.44 -6.41
N LEU A 117 -18.36 -31.48 -6.05
CA LEU A 117 -18.11 -31.10 -4.67
C LEU A 117 -19.28 -30.26 -4.15
N ILE A 118 -19.86 -30.65 -3.02
CA ILE A 118 -21.10 -30.09 -2.47
C ILE A 118 -20.79 -29.41 -1.13
N SER A 119 -21.43 -28.26 -0.87
CA SER A 119 -21.34 -27.65 0.46
C SER A 119 -21.93 -28.58 1.51
N LEU A 120 -21.24 -28.77 2.63
CA LEU A 120 -21.72 -29.59 3.73
C LEU A 120 -23.06 -29.04 4.28
N PRO A 121 -24.14 -29.84 4.29
CA PRO A 121 -25.45 -29.39 4.76
C PRO A 121 -25.40 -28.88 6.21
N GLY A 122 -25.99 -27.71 6.47
CA GLY A 122 -26.05 -27.12 7.81
C GLY A 122 -24.75 -26.50 8.32
N HIS A 123 -23.66 -26.51 7.52
CA HIS A 123 -22.40 -25.91 7.94
C HIS A 123 -22.53 -24.37 8.10
N PRO A 124 -22.13 -23.80 9.25
CA PRO A 124 -22.43 -22.39 9.57
C PRO A 124 -21.45 -21.36 8.99
N TRP A 125 -20.31 -21.80 8.44
CA TRP A 125 -19.28 -20.89 7.95
C TRP A 125 -19.62 -20.34 6.56
N VAL A 126 -19.57 -19.02 6.41
CA VAL A 126 -19.91 -18.31 5.18
C VAL A 126 -18.74 -17.41 4.76
N PHE A 127 -18.38 -17.45 3.48
CA PHE A 127 -17.38 -16.57 2.88
C PHE A 127 -18.04 -15.36 2.22
N LYS A 128 -17.41 -14.20 2.31
CA LYS A 128 -17.83 -13.02 1.54
C LYS A 128 -17.16 -13.03 0.17
N ASP A 129 -17.78 -12.37 -0.80
CA ASP A 129 -17.21 -12.25 -2.15
C ASP A 129 -15.77 -11.73 -2.18
N PRO A 130 -15.36 -10.71 -1.40
CA PRO A 130 -13.97 -10.26 -1.38
C PRO A 130 -12.97 -11.32 -0.90
N ASP A 131 -13.40 -12.24 -0.03
CA ASP A 131 -12.53 -13.31 0.48
C ASP A 131 -12.27 -14.35 -0.61
N ILE A 132 -13.33 -14.69 -1.36
CA ILE A 132 -13.25 -15.62 -2.50
C ILE A 132 -12.40 -15.01 -3.62
N GLU A 133 -12.55 -13.71 -3.89
CA GLU A 133 -11.73 -13.01 -4.89
C GLU A 133 -10.24 -13.01 -4.54
N ARG A 134 -9.89 -12.90 -3.25
CA ARG A 134 -8.50 -13.09 -2.80
C ARG A 134 -8.03 -14.53 -3.03
N ALA A 135 -8.83 -15.51 -2.61
CA ALA A 135 -8.49 -16.93 -2.77
C ALA A 135 -8.27 -17.34 -4.24
N LYS A 136 -8.93 -16.69 -5.21
CA LYS A 136 -8.71 -16.95 -6.64
C LYS A 136 -7.26 -16.75 -7.07
N GLN A 137 -6.52 -15.80 -6.51
CA GLN A 137 -5.11 -15.60 -6.85
C GLN A 137 -4.26 -16.79 -6.43
N PHE A 138 -4.46 -17.25 -5.19
CA PHE A 138 -3.80 -18.45 -4.67
C PHE A 138 -4.15 -19.71 -5.46
N VAL A 139 -5.46 -19.94 -5.71
CA VAL A 139 -5.94 -21.12 -6.46
C VAL A 139 -5.44 -21.11 -7.90
N SER A 140 -5.43 -19.96 -8.56
CA SER A 140 -4.91 -19.81 -9.93
C SER A 140 -3.42 -20.15 -9.99
N ARG A 141 -2.61 -19.60 -9.08
CA ARG A 141 -1.16 -19.87 -9.03
C ARG A 141 -0.84 -21.34 -8.81
N TYR A 142 -1.58 -22.01 -7.93
CA TYR A 142 -1.33 -23.39 -7.53
C TYR A 142 -2.26 -24.39 -8.22
N GLN A 143 -2.86 -24.01 -9.35
CA GLN A 143 -3.70 -24.91 -10.13
C GLN A 143 -2.95 -26.21 -10.48
N GLY A 144 -3.62 -27.35 -10.31
CA GLY A 144 -3.05 -28.67 -10.57
C GLY A 144 -2.20 -29.24 -9.43
N ARG A 145 -1.85 -28.43 -8.41
CA ARG A 145 -1.27 -28.92 -7.15
C ARG A 145 -2.36 -29.35 -6.17
N ALA A 146 -1.94 -30.07 -5.13
CA ALA A 146 -2.81 -30.40 -4.01
C ALA A 146 -3.16 -29.13 -3.23
N LEU A 147 -4.45 -28.85 -3.10
CA LEU A 147 -4.97 -27.84 -2.19
C LEU A 147 -5.52 -28.56 -0.94
N PRO A 148 -5.53 -27.93 0.25
CA PRO A 148 -6.01 -28.56 1.47
C PRO A 148 -7.55 -28.63 1.48
N ILE A 149 -8.09 -29.51 0.65
CA ILE A 149 -9.53 -29.76 0.49
C ILE A 149 -9.81 -31.17 1.00
N LEU A 150 -10.73 -31.27 1.95
CA LEU A 150 -11.19 -32.54 2.50
C LEU A 150 -12.67 -32.71 2.18
N ALA A 151 -13.08 -33.90 1.73
CA ALA A 151 -14.49 -34.22 1.50
C ALA A 151 -14.82 -35.65 1.95
N ASP A 152 -16.09 -35.89 2.29
CA ASP A 152 -16.61 -37.23 2.64
C ASP A 152 -16.92 -38.08 1.40
N ASP A 153 -17.44 -39.30 1.57
CA ASP A 153 -17.77 -40.23 0.47
C ASP A 153 -18.82 -39.68 -0.51
N ASP A 154 -19.68 -38.76 -0.05
CA ASP A 154 -20.75 -38.13 -0.83
C ASP A 154 -20.32 -36.78 -1.46
N ASN A 155 -19.02 -36.47 -1.42
CA ASN A 155 -18.42 -35.22 -1.89
C ASN A 155 -18.86 -33.97 -1.11
N HIS A 156 -19.37 -34.08 0.12
CA HIS A 156 -19.55 -32.93 0.98
C HIS A 156 -18.20 -32.40 1.46
N ILE A 157 -18.00 -31.09 1.29
CA ILE A 157 -16.74 -30.43 1.63
C ILE A 157 -16.66 -30.24 3.15
N LEU A 158 -15.75 -30.97 3.78
CA LEU A 158 -15.45 -30.88 5.21
C LEU A 158 -14.48 -29.73 5.53
N ALA A 159 -13.53 -29.46 4.62
CA ALA A 159 -12.55 -28.37 4.76
C ALA A 159 -12.11 -27.83 3.39
N GLY A 160 -11.65 -26.59 3.34
CA GLY A 160 -11.12 -25.98 2.10
C GLY A 160 -12.19 -25.44 1.13
N ALA A 161 -13.43 -25.22 1.59
CA ALA A 161 -14.54 -24.75 0.76
C ALA A 161 -14.25 -23.43 0.01
N ILE A 162 -13.43 -22.53 0.57
CA ILE A 162 -13.03 -21.29 -0.11
C ILE A 162 -12.24 -21.57 -1.41
N PHE A 163 -11.40 -22.62 -1.41
CA PHE A 163 -10.62 -23.01 -2.58
C PHE A 163 -11.52 -23.61 -3.66
N VAL A 164 -12.50 -24.41 -3.26
CA VAL A 164 -13.49 -24.98 -4.18
C VAL A 164 -14.31 -23.85 -4.82
N GLU A 165 -14.79 -22.90 -4.03
CA GLU A 165 -15.57 -21.78 -4.55
C GLU A 165 -14.76 -20.86 -5.47
N ALA A 166 -13.51 -20.56 -5.10
CA ALA A 166 -12.58 -19.85 -5.98
C ALA A 166 -12.32 -20.60 -7.30
N ALA A 167 -12.11 -21.92 -7.22
CA ALA A 167 -11.93 -22.77 -8.39
C ALA A 167 -13.16 -22.80 -9.31
N ARG A 168 -14.37 -22.86 -8.74
CA ARG A 168 -15.63 -22.73 -9.50
C ARG A 168 -15.68 -21.42 -10.28
N ARG A 169 -15.39 -20.29 -9.63
CA ARG A 169 -15.38 -18.97 -10.26
C ARG A 169 -14.28 -18.80 -11.32
N LEU A 170 -13.18 -19.53 -11.19
CA LEU A 170 -12.11 -19.60 -12.19
C LEU A 170 -12.43 -20.58 -13.34
N GLY A 171 -13.51 -21.35 -13.25
CA GLY A 171 -13.87 -22.35 -14.25
C GLY A 171 -12.98 -23.61 -14.23
N ILE A 172 -12.22 -23.83 -13.16
CA ILE A 172 -11.38 -25.02 -12.98
C ILE A 172 -12.31 -26.24 -12.84
N LYS A 173 -12.13 -27.23 -13.70
CA LYS A 173 -13.05 -28.38 -13.84
C LYS A 173 -12.76 -29.55 -12.92
N LEU A 174 -11.52 -29.68 -12.47
CA LEU A 174 -11.05 -30.82 -11.70
C LEU A 174 -10.21 -30.32 -10.52
N LEU A 175 -10.50 -30.82 -9.31
CA LEU A 175 -9.73 -30.53 -8.11
C LEU A 175 -9.21 -31.83 -7.50
N LYS A 176 -8.01 -31.75 -6.94
CA LYS A 176 -7.43 -32.80 -6.11
C LYS A 176 -7.87 -32.58 -4.67
N ILE A 177 -8.46 -33.61 -4.06
CA ILE A 177 -8.95 -33.59 -2.68
C ILE A 177 -8.38 -34.75 -1.89
N ILE A 178 -8.50 -34.69 -0.57
CA ILE A 178 -8.31 -35.82 0.34
C ILE A 178 -9.70 -36.36 0.69
N ARG A 179 -9.93 -37.67 0.55
CA ARG A 179 -11.19 -38.32 0.94
C ARG A 179 -11.14 -38.74 2.38
N GLN A 180 -12.16 -38.37 3.17
CA GLN A 180 -12.42 -38.89 4.51
C GLN A 180 -13.60 -39.86 4.45
N SER A 181 -13.33 -41.15 4.48
CA SER A 181 -14.37 -42.17 4.35
C SER A 181 -14.94 -42.63 5.70
N GLY A 182 -16.14 -43.21 5.67
CA GLY A 182 -16.73 -43.91 6.82
C GLY A 182 -17.19 -42.99 7.97
N ILE A 183 -17.46 -41.72 7.69
CA ILE A 183 -17.95 -40.73 8.66
C ILE A 183 -19.47 -40.55 8.52
N SER A 184 -20.20 -40.49 9.63
CA SER A 184 -21.64 -40.20 9.59
C SER A 184 -21.91 -38.72 9.27
N GLU A 185 -23.11 -38.38 8.78
CA GLU A 185 -23.50 -36.98 8.50
C GLU A 185 -23.31 -36.06 9.73
N ALA A 186 -23.64 -36.54 10.92
CA ALA A 186 -23.50 -35.77 12.16
C ALA A 186 -22.03 -35.54 12.53
N GLU A 187 -21.18 -36.55 12.34
CA GLU A 187 -19.74 -36.43 12.55
C GLU A 187 -19.10 -35.53 11.50
N ALA A 188 -19.53 -35.61 10.23
CA ALA A 188 -19.07 -34.73 9.15
C ALA A 188 -19.36 -33.26 9.49
N LEU A 189 -20.58 -32.95 9.93
CA LEU A 189 -20.96 -31.60 10.37
C LEU A 189 -20.17 -31.13 11.59
N LEU A 190 -20.00 -31.98 12.60
CA LEU A 190 -19.16 -31.68 13.77
C LEU A 190 -17.73 -31.38 13.34
N PHE A 191 -17.16 -32.24 12.48
CA PHE A 191 -15.78 -32.18 12.02
C PHE A 191 -15.51 -30.90 11.21
N GLY A 192 -16.32 -30.62 10.19
CA GLY A 192 -16.16 -29.40 9.38
C GLY A 192 -16.34 -28.12 10.19
N THR A 193 -17.32 -28.11 11.10
CA THR A 193 -17.55 -26.97 12.00
C THR A 193 -16.38 -26.77 12.96
N ALA A 194 -15.86 -27.85 13.53
CA ALA A 194 -14.72 -27.82 14.44
C ALA A 194 -13.45 -27.33 13.73
N ILE A 195 -13.13 -27.83 12.53
CA ILE A 195 -11.98 -27.37 11.75
C ILE A 195 -12.08 -25.87 11.49
N SER A 196 -13.21 -25.40 10.96
CA SER A 196 -13.40 -23.99 10.64
C SER A 196 -13.23 -23.11 11.88
N LYS A 197 -13.79 -23.55 13.04
CA LYS A 197 -13.66 -22.80 14.29
C LYS A 197 -12.22 -22.83 14.83
N ILE A 198 -11.56 -23.98 14.83
CA ILE A 198 -10.21 -24.13 15.39
C ILE A 198 -9.19 -23.36 14.54
N GLN A 199 -9.30 -23.41 13.21
CA GLN A 199 -8.46 -22.62 12.30
C GLN A 199 -8.67 -21.10 12.45
N SER A 200 -9.82 -20.67 12.97
CA SER A 200 -10.05 -19.26 13.30
C SER A 200 -9.43 -18.83 14.64
N LEU A 201 -8.88 -19.76 15.42
CA LEU A 201 -8.21 -19.46 16.68
C LEU A 201 -6.74 -19.09 16.42
N GLY A 202 -6.22 -18.19 17.25
CA GLY A 202 -4.84 -17.72 17.18
C GLY A 202 -4.74 -16.27 16.74
N SER A 203 -3.51 -15.79 16.68
CA SER A 203 -3.16 -14.43 16.27
C SER A 203 -1.82 -14.46 15.58
N TRP A 204 -1.63 -13.58 14.60
CA TRP A 204 -0.34 -13.41 13.95
C TRP A 204 0.67 -12.74 14.89
N ASP A 205 1.89 -13.28 14.95
CA ASP A 205 3.04 -12.53 15.43
C ASP A 205 3.43 -11.52 14.35
N GLY A 206 3.24 -10.23 14.63
CA GLY A 206 3.47 -9.15 13.66
C GLY A 206 4.91 -9.09 13.16
N ALA A 207 5.90 -9.30 14.04
CA ALA A 207 7.32 -9.22 13.68
C ALA A 207 7.74 -10.43 12.82
N ALA A 208 7.27 -11.62 13.18
CA ALA A 208 7.51 -12.81 12.37
C ALA A 208 6.81 -12.73 11.00
N MET A 209 5.59 -12.20 10.97
CA MET A 209 4.84 -11.99 9.73
C MET A 209 5.55 -10.99 8.83
N GLU A 210 5.93 -9.81 9.33
CA GLU A 210 6.68 -8.81 8.56
C GLU A 210 7.93 -9.42 7.92
N LYS A 211 8.72 -10.16 8.70
CA LYS A 211 9.92 -10.84 8.20
C LYS A 211 9.60 -11.82 7.08
N ALA A 212 8.54 -12.62 7.22
CA ALA A 212 8.11 -13.55 6.19
C ALA A 212 7.66 -12.83 4.91
N LEU A 213 6.90 -11.74 5.04
CA LEU A 213 6.43 -10.94 3.91
C LEU A 213 7.59 -10.34 3.12
N ARG A 214 8.62 -9.80 3.80
CA ARG A 214 9.83 -9.30 3.14
C ARG A 214 10.56 -10.40 2.37
N GLN A 215 10.67 -11.59 2.95
CA GLN A 215 11.27 -12.74 2.26
C GLN A 215 10.46 -13.13 1.02
N PHE A 216 9.14 -13.06 1.06
CA PHE A 216 8.30 -13.32 -0.11
C PHE A 216 8.51 -12.28 -1.20
N GLU A 217 8.59 -10.99 -0.85
CA GLU A 217 8.88 -9.92 -1.83
C GLU A 217 10.24 -10.09 -2.51
N GLU A 218 11.26 -10.52 -1.76
CA GLU A 218 12.60 -10.74 -2.30
C GLU A 218 12.69 -11.96 -3.24
N HIS A 219 11.91 -13.02 -2.98
CA HIS A 219 12.11 -14.32 -3.63
C HIS A 219 10.95 -14.74 -4.56
N ILE A 220 9.81 -14.05 -4.53
CA ILE A 220 8.62 -14.37 -5.32
C ILE A 220 8.27 -13.15 -6.18
N GLY A 221 8.67 -13.19 -7.45
CA GLY A 221 8.57 -12.03 -8.36
C GLY A 221 7.14 -11.52 -8.62
N ASP A 222 6.11 -12.36 -8.48
CA ASP A 222 4.70 -11.99 -8.64
C ASP A 222 3.94 -11.92 -7.30
N PHE A 223 4.66 -11.71 -6.20
CA PHE A 223 4.04 -11.64 -4.87
C PHE A 223 3.01 -10.51 -4.75
N SER A 224 1.89 -10.81 -4.09
CA SER A 224 0.82 -9.85 -3.82
C SER A 224 0.12 -10.19 -2.49
N ALA A 225 -0.57 -9.20 -1.91
CA ALA A 225 -1.38 -9.41 -0.71
C ALA A 225 -2.44 -10.51 -0.92
N GLY A 226 -3.10 -10.49 -2.08
CA GLY A 226 -4.16 -11.45 -2.41
C GLY A 226 -3.63 -12.88 -2.52
N LEU A 227 -2.36 -13.08 -2.91
CA LEU A 227 -1.77 -14.40 -3.03
C LEU A 227 -1.71 -15.14 -1.69
N ILE A 228 -1.56 -14.42 -0.59
CA ILE A 228 -1.53 -14.97 0.78
C ILE A 228 -2.80 -14.67 1.56
N GLY A 229 -3.86 -14.22 0.87
CA GLY A 229 -5.18 -13.99 1.47
C GLY A 229 -5.32 -12.67 2.24
N PHE A 230 -4.32 -11.78 2.21
CA PHE A 230 -4.39 -10.46 2.84
C PHE A 230 -5.15 -9.47 1.97
N ALA A 231 -5.84 -8.51 2.59
CA ALA A 231 -6.36 -7.36 1.86
C ALA A 231 -5.17 -6.46 1.43
N PRO A 232 -5.24 -5.76 0.30
CA PRO A 232 -4.12 -4.93 -0.14
C PRO A 232 -3.62 -3.90 0.87
N GLY A 233 -4.54 -3.17 1.52
CA GLY A 233 -4.16 -2.18 2.54
C GLY A 233 -3.58 -2.79 3.81
N GLU A 234 -3.77 -4.09 4.03
CA GLU A 234 -3.22 -4.83 5.17
C GLU A 234 -1.74 -5.14 4.98
N LEU A 235 -1.30 -5.44 3.75
CA LEU A 235 0.09 -5.76 3.44
C LEU A 235 1.03 -4.57 3.72
N ASP A 236 0.66 -3.37 3.27
CA ASP A 236 1.47 -2.17 3.50
C ASP A 236 1.58 -1.80 4.98
N ARG A 237 0.57 -2.14 5.78
CA ARG A 237 0.65 -1.96 7.24
C ARG A 237 1.63 -2.95 7.86
N LEU A 238 1.59 -4.21 7.43
CA LEU A 238 2.41 -5.28 7.99
C LEU A 238 3.88 -5.14 7.60
N ILE A 239 4.17 -4.66 6.39
CA ILE A 239 5.55 -4.41 5.89
C ILE A 239 6.03 -3.00 6.26
N GLY A 240 5.13 -2.03 6.34
CA GLY A 240 5.44 -0.61 6.36
C GLY A 240 5.42 0.06 7.74
N ALA A 241 5.54 -0.69 8.84
CA ALA A 241 5.64 -0.10 10.18
C ALA A 241 6.81 0.91 10.30
N ASP A 242 7.83 0.79 9.45
CA ASP A 242 9.02 1.64 9.41
C ASP A 242 8.94 2.86 8.46
N ILE A 243 7.82 3.09 7.75
CA ILE A 243 7.72 4.21 6.78
C ILE A 243 7.94 5.59 7.44
N PHE A 244 7.74 5.68 8.76
CA PHE A 244 7.79 6.92 9.56
C PHE A 244 9.09 7.12 10.35
N ASP A 245 10.16 6.36 10.08
CA ASP A 245 11.47 6.53 10.72
C ASP A 245 12.19 7.83 10.30
N GLY A 246 11.66 8.50 9.27
CA GLY A 246 12.17 9.74 8.72
C GLY A 246 13.34 9.58 7.76
N ALA A 247 13.65 8.36 7.27
CA ALA A 247 14.82 7.99 6.45
C ALA A 247 15.08 8.93 5.26
N GLY A 248 14.77 8.69 3.98
CA GLY A 248 15.00 9.64 2.85
C GLY A 248 14.39 11.08 2.91
N ASN A 249 14.18 11.68 4.09
CA ASN A 249 13.74 13.07 4.26
C ASN A 249 14.89 14.09 4.16
N SER A 250 16.15 13.65 4.14
CA SER A 250 17.29 14.53 3.88
C SER A 250 17.30 14.95 2.42
N GLU A 251 17.45 16.25 2.19
CA GLU A 251 17.60 16.84 0.86
C GLU A 251 19.05 17.31 0.67
N PRO A 252 19.71 16.85 -0.42
CA PRO A 252 20.97 17.43 -0.82
C PRO A 252 20.78 18.91 -1.18
N PRO A 253 21.86 19.71 -1.18
CA PRO A 253 21.80 21.04 -1.77
C PRO A 253 21.55 20.95 -3.28
N VAL A 254 20.77 21.89 -3.80
CA VAL A 254 20.61 22.18 -5.22
C VAL A 254 21.90 22.84 -5.68
N GLU A 255 22.65 22.12 -6.51
CA GLU A 255 23.85 22.64 -7.15
C GLU A 255 23.49 23.71 -8.20
N GLU A 256 24.41 24.64 -8.48
CA GLU A 256 24.17 25.69 -9.46
C GLU A 256 24.16 25.17 -10.89
N ARG A 257 25.05 24.21 -11.18
CA ARG A 257 25.15 23.55 -12.47
C ARG A 257 24.14 22.42 -12.57
N ALA A 258 23.45 22.36 -13.70
CA ALA A 258 22.61 21.22 -14.05
C ALA A 258 23.40 20.20 -14.87
N ILE A 259 23.17 18.92 -14.59
CA ILE A 259 23.62 17.78 -15.38
C ILE A 259 22.50 17.38 -16.36
N SER A 260 21.25 17.44 -15.92
CA SER A 260 20.08 17.24 -16.78
C SER A 260 19.90 18.36 -17.81
N TRP A 261 19.17 18.04 -18.88
CA TRP A 261 18.66 18.99 -19.87
C TRP A 261 17.20 18.66 -20.20
N VAL A 262 16.46 19.62 -20.75
CA VAL A 262 15.06 19.37 -21.16
C VAL A 262 15.02 18.25 -22.21
N GLY A 263 14.23 17.21 -21.92
CA GLY A 263 14.13 15.97 -22.69
C GLY A 263 14.95 14.81 -22.12
N ALA A 264 15.88 15.06 -21.18
CA ALA A 264 16.63 13.99 -20.51
C ALA A 264 15.69 13.09 -19.69
N THR A 265 15.88 11.77 -19.81
CA THR A 265 15.10 10.78 -19.05
C THR A 265 16.03 9.91 -18.22
N TRP A 266 15.88 9.97 -16.91
CA TRP A 266 16.65 9.18 -15.96
C TRP A 266 15.87 7.96 -15.50
N ILE A 267 16.52 6.80 -15.53
CA ILE A 267 16.04 5.54 -14.97
C ILE A 267 16.66 5.37 -13.58
N CYS A 268 15.81 5.40 -12.55
CA CYS A 268 16.21 5.24 -11.15
C CYS A 268 15.63 3.92 -10.63
N GLY A 269 16.31 2.80 -10.86
CA GLY A 269 15.74 1.48 -10.60
C GLY A 269 14.48 1.24 -11.44
N ASP A 270 13.34 0.99 -10.79
CA ASP A 270 12.05 0.83 -11.46
C ASP A 270 11.32 2.16 -11.72
N HIS A 271 11.98 3.30 -11.47
CA HIS A 271 11.40 4.63 -11.63
C HIS A 271 11.91 5.34 -12.89
N ARG A 272 11.12 6.30 -13.38
CA ARG A 272 11.53 7.18 -14.48
C ARG A 272 11.26 8.63 -14.15
N LEU A 273 12.26 9.47 -14.41
CA LEU A 273 12.21 10.91 -14.23
C LEU A 273 12.49 11.57 -15.58
N LEU A 274 11.62 12.45 -16.04
CA LEU A 274 11.81 13.25 -17.25
C LEU A 274 12.07 14.70 -16.86
N CYS A 275 13.07 15.33 -17.47
CA CYS A 275 13.14 16.79 -17.47
C CYS A 275 12.20 17.32 -18.57
N GLY A 276 11.03 17.85 -18.21
CA GLY A 276 9.98 18.13 -19.20
C GLY A 276 8.83 18.99 -18.70
N ASP A 277 8.04 19.48 -19.66
CA ASP A 277 6.89 20.35 -19.42
C ASP A 277 5.63 19.53 -19.07
N ALA A 278 5.14 19.71 -17.84
CA ALA A 278 3.91 19.10 -17.30
C ALA A 278 2.64 19.43 -18.10
N THR A 279 2.65 20.49 -18.91
CA THR A 279 1.52 20.91 -19.75
C THR A 279 1.54 20.27 -21.13
N CYS A 280 2.58 19.51 -21.46
CA CYS A 280 2.75 18.84 -22.75
C CYS A 280 2.32 17.37 -22.64
N PRO A 281 1.29 16.93 -23.38
CA PRO A 281 0.88 15.52 -23.41
C PRO A 281 1.98 14.57 -23.91
N ASP A 282 2.83 15.03 -24.83
CA ASP A 282 3.92 14.21 -25.37
C ASP A 282 4.98 13.90 -24.30
N SER A 283 5.24 14.83 -23.37
CA SER A 283 6.08 14.58 -22.19
C SER A 283 5.51 13.43 -21.34
N VAL A 284 4.19 13.43 -21.11
CA VAL A 284 3.52 12.37 -20.34
C VAL A 284 3.60 11.04 -21.06
N ALA A 285 3.32 11.02 -22.38
CA ALA A 285 3.39 9.82 -23.19
C ALA A 285 4.81 9.21 -23.23
N ALA A 286 5.83 10.05 -23.43
CA ALA A 286 7.23 9.63 -23.44
C ALA A 286 7.65 9.03 -22.10
N LEU A 287 7.29 9.69 -20.99
CA LEU A 287 7.59 9.24 -19.64
C LEU A 287 6.94 7.89 -19.30
N LEU A 288 5.67 7.70 -19.72
CA LEU A 288 4.92 6.48 -19.43
C LEU A 288 5.27 5.31 -20.35
N ALA A 289 5.74 5.56 -21.57
CA ALA A 289 6.09 4.53 -22.56
C ALA A 289 5.01 3.43 -22.72
N GLY A 290 3.73 3.81 -22.72
CA GLY A 290 2.58 2.90 -22.84
C GLY A 290 2.04 2.34 -21.53
N GLU A 291 2.68 2.61 -20.40
CA GLU A 291 2.15 2.27 -19.08
C GLU A 291 1.04 3.25 -18.64
N THR A 292 0.30 2.91 -17.57
CA THR A 292 -0.81 3.73 -17.08
C THR A 292 -0.66 4.11 -15.60
N ILE A 293 -1.05 5.33 -15.28
CA ILE A 293 -0.95 5.92 -13.95
C ILE A 293 -2.11 5.40 -13.10
N SER A 294 -1.79 4.91 -11.90
CA SER A 294 -2.77 4.41 -10.93
C SER A 294 -3.16 5.46 -9.90
N VAL A 295 -2.20 6.31 -9.52
CA VAL A 295 -2.42 7.48 -8.66
C VAL A 295 -1.53 8.62 -9.12
N ALA A 296 -2.06 9.84 -9.15
CA ALA A 296 -1.26 11.05 -9.33
C ALA A 296 -1.25 11.87 -8.03
N VAL A 297 -0.07 12.30 -7.60
CA VAL A 297 0.12 13.18 -6.45
C VAL A 297 0.98 14.35 -6.91
N CYS A 298 0.36 15.51 -7.13
CA CYS A 298 1.01 16.64 -7.77
C CYS A 298 0.93 17.91 -6.89
N ASP A 299 2.05 18.63 -6.81
CA ASP A 299 2.16 19.93 -6.11
C ASP A 299 2.43 21.05 -7.12
N PRO A 300 1.41 21.46 -7.91
CA PRO A 300 1.59 22.48 -8.93
C PRO A 300 2.02 23.82 -8.34
N PRO A 301 2.65 24.70 -9.13
CA PRO A 301 2.93 26.06 -8.68
C PRO A 301 1.62 26.84 -8.46
N PHE A 302 1.52 27.53 -7.32
CA PHE A 302 0.26 28.17 -6.88
C PHE A 302 -0.01 29.54 -7.52
N GLY A 303 0.85 30.06 -8.40
CA GLY A 303 0.69 31.41 -8.97
C GLY A 303 1.07 32.55 -8.02
N CYS A 304 1.81 32.26 -6.95
CA CYS A 304 2.31 33.25 -5.99
C CYS A 304 3.79 33.58 -6.24
N LYS A 305 4.24 34.79 -5.85
CA LYS A 305 5.67 35.14 -5.79
C LYS A 305 6.41 34.24 -4.80
N VAL A 306 7.58 33.70 -5.18
CA VAL A 306 8.38 32.84 -4.28
C VAL A 306 9.16 33.70 -3.28
N ASP A 307 9.76 34.80 -3.75
CA ASP A 307 10.59 35.68 -2.93
C ASP A 307 9.79 36.49 -1.89
N GLY A 308 10.17 36.39 -0.62
CA GLY A 308 9.53 37.09 0.51
C GLY A 308 8.23 36.49 1.04
N PHE A 309 7.66 35.47 0.37
CA PHE A 309 6.44 34.77 0.80
C PHE A 309 6.71 33.31 1.18
N VAL A 310 7.48 32.60 0.35
CA VAL A 310 7.82 31.18 0.55
C VAL A 310 9.14 31.04 1.32
N SER A 311 10.07 31.97 1.11
CA SER A 311 11.34 32.08 1.86
C SER A 311 11.65 33.52 2.28
N ARG A 312 12.63 33.69 3.17
CA ARG A 312 13.22 35.03 3.41
C ARG A 312 13.77 35.60 2.08
N LYS A 313 13.72 36.93 1.94
CA LYS A 313 14.18 37.65 0.74
C LYS A 313 15.57 37.19 0.27
N GLY A 314 15.71 36.93 -1.03
CA GLY A 314 16.99 36.67 -1.70
C GLY A 314 17.55 35.25 -1.58
N ARG A 315 16.73 34.25 -1.20
CA ARG A 315 17.20 32.86 -0.99
C ARG A 315 16.83 31.86 -2.08
N HIS A 316 15.77 32.09 -2.85
CA HIS A 316 15.38 31.24 -3.98
C HIS A 316 14.92 32.09 -5.16
N LYS A 317 15.20 31.61 -6.39
CA LYS A 317 14.66 32.17 -7.63
C LYS A 317 13.18 31.75 -7.79
N ASP A 318 12.40 32.52 -8.55
CA ASP A 318 11.03 32.12 -8.90
C ASP A 318 11.04 30.83 -9.75
N PHE A 319 9.98 30.02 -9.67
CA PHE A 319 9.86 28.81 -10.49
C PHE A 319 9.82 29.16 -11.99
N ILE A 320 10.34 28.28 -12.85
CA ILE A 320 10.36 28.48 -14.32
C ILE A 320 8.93 28.67 -14.89
N GLN A 321 7.93 28.03 -14.29
CA GLN A 321 6.55 28.06 -14.77
C GLN A 321 5.58 28.18 -13.59
N GLY A 322 4.48 28.93 -13.77
CA GLY A 322 3.46 29.08 -12.73
C GLY A 322 3.86 29.98 -11.54
N ALA A 323 4.99 30.69 -11.61
CA ALA A 323 5.46 31.63 -10.61
C ALA A 323 5.53 33.07 -11.15
N GLY A 324 5.63 34.03 -10.23
CA GLY A 324 5.32 35.44 -10.51
C GLY A 324 3.81 35.68 -10.42
N GLU A 325 3.39 36.93 -10.23
CA GLU A 325 1.96 37.29 -10.22
C GLU A 325 1.35 37.02 -11.61
N MET A 326 0.88 35.79 -11.84
CA MET A 326 0.14 35.44 -13.05
C MET A 326 -1.27 36.02 -12.96
N ALA A 327 -1.78 36.52 -14.09
CA ALA A 327 -3.19 36.87 -14.18
C ALA A 327 -4.06 35.61 -13.95
N PRO A 328 -5.21 35.71 -13.26
CA PRO A 328 -6.07 34.55 -12.95
C PRO A 328 -6.40 33.68 -14.15
N ASP A 329 -6.70 34.27 -15.32
CA ASP A 329 -7.02 33.54 -16.54
C ASP A 329 -5.85 32.73 -17.08
N ALA A 330 -4.63 33.29 -17.01
CA ALA A 330 -3.42 32.59 -17.43
C ALA A 330 -3.10 31.42 -16.48
N LEU A 331 -3.30 31.60 -15.18
CA LEU A 331 -3.12 30.54 -14.19
C LEU A 331 -4.16 29.43 -14.35
N LEU A 332 -5.42 29.78 -14.60
CA LEU A 332 -6.49 28.83 -14.89
C LEU A 332 -6.18 28.02 -16.15
N GLU A 333 -5.71 28.66 -17.22
CA GLU A 333 -5.35 27.95 -18.46
C GLU A 333 -4.13 27.04 -18.26
N PHE A 334 -3.12 27.49 -17.49
CA PHE A 334 -2.02 26.62 -17.09
C PHE A 334 -2.52 25.38 -16.34
N PHE A 335 -3.43 25.56 -15.36
CA PHE A 335 -4.05 24.46 -14.63
C PHE A 335 -4.82 23.50 -15.55
N ARG A 336 -5.60 24.01 -16.50
CA ARG A 336 -6.30 23.19 -17.50
C ARG A 336 -5.34 22.36 -18.32
N ARG A 337 -4.26 22.96 -18.81
CA ARG A 337 -3.31 22.28 -19.69
C ARG A 337 -2.62 21.11 -19.00
N PHE A 338 -2.09 21.29 -17.79
CA PHE A 338 -1.43 20.18 -17.10
C PHE A 338 -2.44 19.11 -16.65
N CYS A 339 -3.64 19.49 -16.19
CA CYS A 339 -4.69 18.52 -15.85
C CYS A 339 -5.07 17.66 -17.06
N ARG A 340 -5.18 18.27 -18.25
CA ARG A 340 -5.46 17.55 -19.50
C ARG A 340 -4.31 16.65 -19.93
N ALA A 341 -3.06 17.13 -19.84
CA ALA A 341 -1.89 16.31 -20.16
C ALA A 341 -1.80 15.09 -19.23
N MET A 342 -1.95 15.29 -17.91
CA MET A 342 -1.97 14.20 -16.93
C MET A 342 -3.10 13.20 -17.18
N ALA A 343 -4.30 13.68 -17.54
CA ALA A 343 -5.46 12.82 -17.82
C ALA A 343 -5.23 11.84 -18.97
N SER A 344 -4.32 12.14 -19.91
CA SER A 344 -3.98 11.24 -21.02
C SER A 344 -3.32 9.93 -20.58
N GLY A 345 -2.70 9.90 -19.39
CA GLY A 345 -2.01 8.74 -18.84
C GLY A 345 -2.72 8.03 -17.69
N LEU A 346 -3.81 8.60 -17.15
CA LEU A 346 -4.53 8.05 -16.01
C LEU A 346 -5.43 6.87 -16.41
N LYS A 347 -5.36 5.76 -15.67
CA LYS A 347 -6.33 4.67 -15.84
C LYS A 347 -7.72 5.09 -15.31
N PRO A 348 -8.82 4.54 -15.84
CA PRO A 348 -10.14 4.76 -15.26
C PRO A 348 -10.17 4.45 -13.76
N GLY A 349 -10.74 5.35 -12.96
CA GLY A 349 -10.78 5.24 -11.50
C GLY A 349 -9.49 5.63 -10.77
N ALA A 350 -8.41 6.02 -11.46
CA ALA A 350 -7.20 6.54 -10.82
C ALA A 350 -7.50 7.75 -9.93
N LEU A 351 -6.93 7.79 -8.73
CA LEU A 351 -7.07 8.94 -7.84
C LEU A 351 -6.03 10.01 -8.17
N VAL A 352 -6.44 11.27 -8.09
CA VAL A 352 -5.62 12.45 -8.35
C VAL A 352 -5.66 13.34 -7.13
N TYR A 353 -4.49 13.60 -6.55
CA TYR A 353 -4.27 14.49 -5.42
C TYR A 353 -3.56 15.75 -5.91
N LEU A 354 -4.21 16.90 -5.79
CA LEU A 354 -3.66 18.19 -6.19
C LEU A 354 -3.49 19.09 -4.98
N PHE A 355 -2.25 19.40 -4.61
CA PHE A 355 -1.96 20.33 -3.53
C PHE A 355 -2.16 21.78 -3.98
N ILE A 356 -2.67 22.61 -3.08
CA ILE A 356 -2.91 24.02 -3.34
C ILE A 356 -3.00 24.80 -2.02
N ASP A 357 -2.80 26.11 -2.08
CA ASP A 357 -3.22 27.00 -1.00
C ASP A 357 -4.63 27.54 -1.22
N TRP A 358 -5.16 28.25 -0.23
CA TRP A 358 -6.52 28.79 -0.30
C TRP A 358 -6.72 29.85 -1.40
N ARG A 359 -5.65 30.48 -1.93
CA ARG A 359 -5.74 31.61 -2.86
C ARG A 359 -6.09 31.13 -4.26
N SER A 360 -5.45 30.05 -4.69
CA SER A 360 -5.61 29.49 -6.04
C SER A 360 -6.54 28.27 -6.07
N LEU A 361 -7.13 27.92 -4.92
CA LEU A 361 -8.08 26.81 -4.77
C LEU A 361 -9.19 26.85 -5.81
N SER A 362 -9.87 28.00 -5.97
CA SER A 362 -11.04 28.10 -6.86
C SER A 362 -10.67 27.85 -8.33
N LEU A 363 -9.52 28.38 -8.77
CA LEU A 363 -9.03 28.23 -10.14
C LEU A 363 -8.62 26.78 -10.41
N LEU A 364 -7.88 26.16 -9.48
CA LEU A 364 -7.45 24.77 -9.65
C LEU A 364 -8.63 23.82 -9.59
N GLN A 365 -9.57 24.03 -8.67
CA GLN A 365 -10.79 23.24 -8.57
C GLN A 365 -11.65 23.38 -9.84
N GLN A 366 -11.73 24.57 -10.43
CA GLN A 366 -12.44 24.79 -11.70
C GLN A 366 -11.78 23.96 -12.83
N ALA A 367 -10.48 24.12 -13.05
CA ALA A 367 -9.75 23.39 -14.09
C ALA A 367 -9.82 21.86 -13.89
N ALA A 368 -9.65 21.39 -12.66
CA ALA A 368 -9.69 19.96 -12.34
C ALA A 368 -11.09 19.36 -12.52
N SER A 369 -12.15 20.07 -12.15
CA SER A 369 -13.53 19.57 -12.29
C SER A 369 -13.97 19.45 -13.75
N GLU A 370 -13.44 20.29 -14.65
CA GLU A 370 -13.69 20.19 -16.10
C GLU A 370 -13.13 18.89 -16.70
N ILE A 371 -12.07 18.32 -16.10
CA ILE A 371 -11.38 17.13 -16.63
C ILE A 371 -11.79 15.87 -15.86
N PHE A 372 -11.80 15.92 -14.53
CA PHE A 372 -12.02 14.74 -13.67
C PHE A 372 -13.45 14.64 -13.13
N GLY A 373 -14.30 15.65 -13.37
CA GLY A 373 -15.69 15.66 -12.92
C GLY A 373 -15.85 16.08 -11.46
N ASN A 374 -16.62 15.31 -10.69
CA ASN A 374 -16.95 15.68 -9.32
C ASN A 374 -15.77 15.44 -8.37
N LEU A 375 -15.56 16.41 -7.46
CA LEU A 375 -14.61 16.27 -6.36
C LEU A 375 -15.00 15.07 -5.49
N VAL A 376 -14.05 14.17 -5.22
CA VAL A 376 -14.23 13.03 -4.31
C VAL A 376 -14.13 13.52 -2.87
N ASN A 377 -13.13 14.35 -2.57
CA ASN A 377 -12.95 14.95 -1.25
C ASN A 377 -12.08 16.21 -1.31
N LEU A 378 -12.17 17.05 -0.27
CA LEU A 378 -11.21 18.12 0.01
C LEU A 378 -10.51 17.78 1.32
N CYS A 379 -9.21 17.51 1.25
CA CYS A 379 -8.39 17.26 2.43
C CYS A 379 -7.64 18.53 2.85
N VAL A 380 -7.36 18.62 4.15
CA VAL A 380 -6.62 19.72 4.77
C VAL A 380 -5.35 19.15 5.37
N TRP A 381 -4.20 19.52 4.82
CA TRP A 381 -2.93 19.28 5.50
C TRP A 381 -2.74 20.33 6.59
N ALA A 382 -3.00 19.95 7.84
CA ALA A 382 -2.71 20.74 9.02
C ALA A 382 -1.23 20.63 9.40
N LYS A 383 -0.52 21.76 9.30
CA LYS A 383 0.91 21.87 9.63
C LYS A 383 1.08 22.10 11.12
N ASP A 384 2.21 21.68 11.66
CA ASP A 384 2.54 21.89 13.07
C ASP A 384 2.78 23.37 13.44
N ARG A 385 3.08 24.22 12.44
CA ARG A 385 3.31 25.66 12.61
C ARG A 385 2.78 26.46 11.42
N GLY A 386 2.32 27.68 11.69
CA GLY A 386 1.96 28.65 10.65
C GLY A 386 3.18 29.17 9.89
N GLY A 387 3.02 29.43 8.58
CA GLY A 387 4.01 30.04 7.71
C GLY A 387 4.35 31.49 8.06
N GLN A 388 5.03 32.20 7.16
CA GLN A 388 5.34 33.63 7.34
C GLN A 388 4.09 34.52 7.18
N GLY A 389 4.10 35.71 7.79
CA GLY A 389 3.01 36.68 7.71
C GLY A 389 2.76 37.43 9.03
N SER A 390 2.15 38.61 8.95
CA SER A 390 1.85 39.48 10.10
C SER A 390 0.40 39.40 10.60
N PHE A 391 -0.52 38.85 9.80
CA PHE A 391 -1.92 38.64 10.16
C PHE A 391 -2.21 37.15 10.41
N TYR A 392 -3.27 36.58 9.82
CA TYR A 392 -3.50 35.14 9.87
C TYR A 392 -2.47 34.39 9.03
N ARG A 393 -1.55 33.72 9.72
CA ARG A 393 -0.51 32.90 9.12
C ARG A 393 -1.10 31.58 8.68
N SER A 394 -0.89 31.19 7.41
CA SER A 394 -1.40 29.90 6.93
C SER A 394 -0.71 28.76 7.66
N GLN A 395 -1.48 27.95 8.37
CA GLN A 395 -1.04 26.71 9.02
C GLN A 395 -1.58 25.48 8.28
N HIS A 396 -2.10 25.66 7.08
CA HIS A 396 -2.57 24.54 6.28
C HIS A 396 -2.27 24.71 4.80
N GLU A 397 -2.29 23.57 4.12
CA GLU A 397 -2.50 23.48 2.68
C GLU A 397 -3.75 22.63 2.42
N LEU A 398 -4.30 22.75 1.23
CA LEU A 398 -5.47 22.03 0.79
C LEU A 398 -5.04 21.00 -0.25
N VAL A 399 -5.76 19.87 -0.28
CA VAL A 399 -5.54 18.81 -1.26
C VAL A 399 -6.88 18.46 -1.89
N LEU A 400 -7.02 18.79 -3.16
CA LEU A 400 -8.18 18.40 -3.95
C LEU A 400 -8.01 16.93 -4.35
N VAL A 401 -9.03 16.10 -4.07
CA VAL A 401 -9.02 14.68 -4.42
C VAL A 401 -10.08 14.42 -5.49
N TYR A 402 -9.65 13.96 -6.65
CA TYR A 402 -10.50 13.55 -7.76
C TYR A 402 -10.29 12.08 -8.11
N ALA A 403 -11.24 11.50 -8.84
CA ALA A 403 -11.11 10.19 -9.45
C ALA A 403 -11.31 10.32 -10.96
N MET A 404 -10.43 9.72 -11.75
CA MET A 404 -10.59 9.64 -13.20
C MET A 404 -11.91 8.91 -13.53
N PRO A 405 -12.78 9.47 -14.38
CA PRO A 405 -14.03 8.80 -14.78
C PRO A 405 -13.82 7.44 -15.43
N GLY A 406 -14.88 6.62 -15.46
CA GLY A 406 -14.92 5.35 -16.19
C GLY A 406 -14.77 4.10 -15.32
N ALA A 407 -14.34 4.21 -14.06
CA ALA A 407 -14.36 3.12 -13.10
C ALA A 407 -14.48 3.63 -11.66
N ARG A 408 -14.80 2.73 -10.72
CA ARG A 408 -14.77 3.02 -9.29
C ARG A 408 -13.32 3.19 -8.82
N HIS A 409 -13.04 4.23 -8.06
CA HIS A 409 -11.72 4.44 -7.47
C HIS A 409 -11.40 3.40 -6.40
N ARG A 410 -10.11 3.10 -6.24
CA ARG A 410 -9.60 2.27 -5.15
C ARG A 410 -9.72 3.01 -3.82
N ASN A 411 -10.09 2.29 -2.77
CA ASN A 411 -10.14 2.79 -1.41
C ASN A 411 -9.52 1.74 -0.50
N ASN A 412 -8.26 1.94 -0.09
CA ASN A 412 -7.55 1.05 0.83
C ASN A 412 -7.75 1.45 2.31
N ILE A 413 -8.52 2.53 2.58
CA ILE A 413 -8.86 2.95 3.94
C ILE A 413 -9.96 2.04 4.49
N GLU A 414 -11.00 1.77 3.68
CA GLU A 414 -12.08 0.83 3.99
C GLU A 414 -12.70 1.02 5.40
N LEU A 415 -12.77 2.28 5.86
CA LEU A 415 -13.23 2.67 7.20
C LEU A 415 -12.46 1.97 8.35
N GLY A 416 -11.17 1.69 8.14
CA GLY A 416 -10.34 1.05 9.15
C GLY A 416 -10.58 -0.44 9.33
N GLN A 417 -11.31 -1.11 8.41
CA GLN A 417 -11.55 -2.56 8.47
C GLN A 417 -10.25 -3.37 8.58
N HIS A 418 -9.20 -2.94 7.88
CA HIS A 418 -7.85 -3.53 7.92
C HIS A 418 -6.89 -2.68 8.77
N GLY A 419 -7.44 -1.89 9.69
CA GLY A 419 -6.74 -1.08 10.66
C GLY A 419 -6.14 0.23 10.12
N ARG A 420 -6.28 0.54 8.83
CA ARG A 420 -5.90 1.83 8.25
C ARG A 420 -7.07 2.81 8.32
N ASN A 421 -7.01 3.75 9.26
CA ASN A 421 -8.06 4.76 9.46
C ASN A 421 -7.53 6.16 9.13
N ARG A 422 -8.22 6.87 8.23
CA ARG A 422 -7.81 8.17 7.71
C ARG A 422 -9.03 9.10 7.69
N SER A 423 -8.81 10.37 8.02
CA SER A 423 -9.79 11.44 7.84
C SER A 423 -9.31 12.42 6.77
N ASN A 424 -10.15 13.38 6.41
CA ASN A 424 -9.77 14.46 5.50
C ASN A 424 -8.95 15.58 6.18
N VAL A 425 -8.51 15.40 7.42
CA VAL A 425 -7.55 16.30 8.10
C VAL A 425 -6.25 15.54 8.33
N TRP A 426 -5.20 15.96 7.64
CA TRP A 426 -3.90 15.32 7.64
C TRP A 426 -2.93 16.12 8.49
N SER A 427 -2.48 15.56 9.61
CA SER A 427 -1.57 16.25 10.52
C SER A 427 -0.13 15.79 10.28
N TYR A 428 0.66 16.61 9.60
CA TYR A 428 2.08 16.35 9.36
C TYR A 428 2.92 17.61 9.60
N PRO A 429 4.17 17.47 10.08
CA PRO A 429 5.02 18.62 10.32
C PRO A 429 5.30 19.38 9.01
N SER A 430 5.47 20.69 9.12
CA SER A 430 5.99 21.50 8.02
C SER A 430 7.45 21.14 7.72
N ALA A 431 7.89 21.41 6.49
CA ALA A 431 9.31 21.31 6.11
C ALA A 431 10.22 22.03 7.11
N ALA A 432 9.80 23.19 7.63
CA ALA A 432 10.54 23.97 8.63
C ALA A 432 10.77 23.23 9.96
N SER A 433 9.90 22.28 10.32
CA SER A 433 9.96 21.56 11.59
C SER A 433 10.72 20.24 11.49
N LEU A 434 10.71 19.57 10.33
CA LEU A 434 11.59 18.44 10.02
C LEU A 434 13.08 18.83 10.01
N ARG A 435 13.37 20.14 10.01
CA ARG A 435 14.70 20.75 9.92
C ARG A 435 15.38 21.07 11.27
N ARG A 436 14.81 20.68 12.43
CA ARG A 436 15.51 20.87 13.73
C ARG A 436 16.55 19.78 13.98
N GLY A 437 17.84 20.14 13.86
CA GLY A 437 18.96 19.34 14.35
C GLY A 437 20.16 19.16 13.41
N ARG A 438 20.12 19.69 12.16
CA ARG A 438 21.24 19.63 11.21
C ARG A 438 21.50 21.03 10.62
N GLU A 439 22.70 21.53 10.90
CA GLU A 439 23.46 22.70 10.42
C GLU A 439 22.82 23.91 9.68
N PRO A 440 23.43 25.12 9.81
CA PRO A 440 22.84 26.41 9.45
C PRO A 440 22.99 26.81 7.97
N ASP A 441 23.10 25.87 7.03
CA ASP A 441 23.23 26.22 5.61
C ASP A 441 21.90 26.12 4.86
N MET A 442 21.25 27.28 4.74
CA MET A 442 19.97 27.47 4.07
C MET A 442 20.14 27.90 2.60
N GLN A 443 21.37 27.97 2.09
CA GLN A 443 21.64 28.35 0.70
C GLN A 443 21.39 27.13 -0.19
N GLY A 444 20.46 27.23 -1.14
CA GLY A 444 20.33 26.26 -2.22
C GLY A 444 19.51 24.99 -1.96
N LYS A 445 18.55 24.89 -1.02
CA LYS A 445 17.61 23.73 -0.97
C LYS A 445 16.27 24.04 -1.65
N HIS A 446 15.45 23.04 -1.99
CA HIS A 446 14.11 23.31 -2.56
C HIS A 446 13.26 24.11 -1.55
N PRO A 447 12.51 25.14 -1.99
CA PRO A 447 11.80 26.05 -1.09
C PRO A 447 10.67 25.37 -0.30
N THR A 448 9.95 24.41 -0.90
CA THR A 448 8.69 23.84 -0.37
C THR A 448 8.60 22.32 -0.44
N PRO A 449 9.52 21.56 0.18
CA PRO A 449 9.40 20.11 0.12
C PRO A 449 8.22 19.62 0.95
N LYS A 450 7.46 18.67 0.37
CA LYS A 450 6.40 17.96 1.08
C LYS A 450 7.01 16.86 1.96
N PRO A 451 6.46 16.59 3.16
CA PRO A 451 6.87 15.42 3.94
C PRO A 451 6.63 14.13 3.16
N VAL A 452 7.64 13.27 3.08
CA VAL A 452 7.56 11.99 2.35
C VAL A 452 6.44 11.12 2.93
N GLU A 453 6.27 11.12 4.25
CA GLU A 453 5.28 10.32 4.97
C GLU A 453 3.85 10.73 4.60
N LEU A 454 3.61 12.04 4.38
CA LEU A 454 2.31 12.55 3.96
C LEU A 454 1.96 11.99 2.58
N VAL A 455 2.91 12.03 1.65
CA VAL A 455 2.73 11.57 0.28
C VAL A 455 2.61 10.05 0.23
N ALA A 456 3.44 9.32 0.99
CA ALA A 456 3.39 7.88 1.12
C ALA A 456 2.02 7.40 1.62
N ASP A 457 1.45 8.07 2.63
CA ASP A 457 0.12 7.72 3.11
C ASP A 457 -0.97 7.92 2.05
N ALA A 458 -0.91 9.01 1.27
CA ALA A 458 -1.85 9.23 0.17
C ALA A 458 -1.71 8.15 -0.93
N ILE A 459 -0.48 7.73 -1.25
CA ILE A 459 -0.19 6.65 -2.20
C ILE A 459 -0.77 5.32 -1.69
N ILE A 460 -0.55 4.96 -0.42
CA ILE A 460 -1.07 3.72 0.16
C ILE A 460 -2.60 3.73 0.23
N ASP A 461 -3.21 4.88 0.51
CA ASP A 461 -4.69 5.02 0.55
C ASP A 461 -5.36 4.64 -0.79
N SER A 462 -4.62 4.74 -1.90
CA SER A 462 -5.17 4.80 -3.26
C SER A 462 -4.55 3.85 -4.28
N SER A 463 -3.46 3.13 -3.94
CA SER A 463 -2.73 2.27 -4.88
C SER A 463 -2.26 0.95 -4.25
N LEU A 464 -1.90 -0.01 -5.09
CA LEU A 464 -1.24 -1.25 -4.71
C LEU A 464 0.28 -1.14 -4.86
N ARG A 465 1.02 -2.01 -4.16
CA ARG A 465 2.44 -2.25 -4.46
C ARG A 465 2.62 -2.61 -5.94
N GLY A 466 3.70 -2.13 -6.55
CA GLY A 466 4.01 -2.24 -7.97
C GLY A 466 3.20 -1.33 -8.90
N GLU A 467 2.10 -0.72 -8.45
CA GLU A 467 1.36 0.24 -9.28
C GLU A 467 2.13 1.55 -9.48
N ILE A 468 1.85 2.24 -10.58
CA ILE A 468 2.53 3.49 -10.96
C ILE A 468 1.90 4.69 -10.25
N VAL A 469 2.76 5.41 -9.54
CA VAL A 469 2.54 6.74 -8.95
C VAL A 469 3.11 7.79 -9.89
N PHE A 470 2.38 8.89 -10.07
CA PHE A 470 2.76 9.99 -10.95
C PHE A 470 2.85 11.33 -10.23
N ASP A 471 3.86 12.13 -10.59
CA ASP A 471 3.99 13.54 -10.17
C ASP A 471 4.63 14.36 -11.30
N CYS A 472 3.89 15.34 -11.84
CA CYS A 472 4.39 16.22 -12.90
C CYS A 472 5.00 17.53 -12.40
N PHE A 473 5.13 17.71 -11.08
CA PHE A 473 5.79 18.84 -10.44
C PHE A 473 6.74 18.33 -9.36
N LEU A 474 7.69 17.47 -9.78
CA LEU A 474 8.49 16.63 -8.89
C LEU A 474 9.30 17.42 -7.85
N GLY A 475 9.82 18.60 -8.22
CA GLY A 475 10.65 19.45 -7.37
C GLY A 475 11.78 18.66 -6.70
N SER A 476 11.76 18.61 -5.37
CA SER A 476 12.77 17.91 -4.55
C SER A 476 12.71 16.38 -4.52
N GLY A 477 11.80 15.74 -5.27
CA GLY A 477 11.73 14.27 -5.32
C GLY A 477 10.93 13.61 -4.19
N ALA A 478 10.12 14.34 -3.43
CA ALA A 478 9.39 13.77 -2.28
C ALA A 478 8.47 12.59 -2.70
N THR A 479 7.77 12.72 -3.82
CA THR A 479 6.89 11.66 -4.35
C THR A 479 7.68 10.45 -4.87
N LEU A 480 8.87 10.65 -5.44
CA LEU A 480 9.79 9.57 -5.82
C LEU A 480 10.22 8.74 -4.60
N ILE A 481 10.68 9.40 -3.53
CA ILE A 481 11.10 8.71 -2.30
C ILE A 481 9.90 8.00 -1.65
N ALA A 482 8.72 8.63 -1.67
CA ALA A 482 7.50 8.01 -1.13
C ALA A 482 7.10 6.75 -1.91
N ALA A 483 7.19 6.79 -3.25
CA ALA A 483 6.91 5.64 -4.10
C ALA A 483 7.91 4.50 -3.86
N GLU A 484 9.21 4.78 -3.83
CA GLU A 484 10.25 3.78 -3.52
C GLU A 484 10.04 3.16 -2.13
N ARG A 485 9.82 3.96 -1.07
CA ARG A 485 9.55 3.45 0.29
C ARG A 485 8.33 2.54 0.37
N THR A 486 7.34 2.80 -0.48
CA THR A 486 6.10 2.04 -0.51
C THR A 486 6.12 0.95 -1.58
N ALA A 487 7.26 0.69 -2.24
CA ALA A 487 7.38 -0.27 -3.33
C ALA A 487 6.33 -0.07 -4.44
N ARG A 488 6.07 1.19 -4.78
CA ARG A 488 5.33 1.58 -5.99
C ARG A 488 6.35 2.00 -7.04
N GLN A 489 5.98 1.88 -8.30
CA GLN A 489 6.77 2.47 -9.37
C GLN A 489 6.47 3.96 -9.48
N PHE A 490 7.43 4.74 -9.95
CA PHE A 490 7.31 6.20 -10.03
C PHE A 490 7.58 6.64 -11.46
N ARG A 491 6.72 7.54 -11.95
CA ARG A 491 6.88 8.22 -13.22
C ARG A 491 6.65 9.69 -12.95
N GLY A 492 7.65 10.54 -13.12
CA GLY A 492 7.44 11.96 -12.89
C GLY A 492 8.33 12.86 -13.72
N MET A 493 8.03 14.15 -13.65
CA MET A 493 8.81 15.15 -14.35
C MET A 493 8.92 16.45 -13.55
N ASP A 494 9.98 17.19 -13.85
CA ASP A 494 10.11 18.61 -13.52
C ASP A 494 10.68 19.34 -14.72
N LEU A 495 10.30 20.60 -14.90
CA LEU A 495 10.80 21.42 -16.01
C LEU A 495 12.18 22.00 -15.72
N GLU A 496 12.53 22.23 -14.45
CA GLU A 496 13.82 22.76 -14.03
C GLU A 496 14.85 21.63 -13.94
N PRO A 497 15.88 21.60 -14.82
CA PRO A 497 16.87 20.54 -14.82
C PRO A 497 17.56 20.35 -13.46
N ARG A 498 17.78 21.44 -12.71
CA ARG A 498 18.42 21.39 -11.39
C ARG A 498 17.57 20.67 -10.34
N TYR A 499 16.24 20.70 -10.49
CA TYR A 499 15.34 19.95 -9.60
C TYR A 499 15.25 18.48 -9.98
N VAL A 500 15.35 18.16 -11.28
CA VAL A 500 15.51 16.76 -11.73
C VAL A 500 16.80 16.17 -11.15
N ASP A 501 17.93 16.89 -11.25
CA ASP A 501 19.21 16.47 -10.66
C ASP A 501 19.11 16.29 -9.14
N LEU A 502 18.45 17.24 -8.45
CA LEU A 502 18.24 17.15 -7.01
C LEU A 502 17.46 15.87 -6.65
N ALA A 503 16.39 15.55 -7.38
CA ALA A 503 15.59 14.36 -7.15
C ALA A 503 16.38 13.08 -7.43
N VAL A 504 17.18 13.06 -8.51
CA VAL A 504 18.08 11.94 -8.83
C VAL A 504 19.09 11.72 -7.71
N ARG A 505 19.87 12.75 -7.34
CA ARG A 505 20.86 12.65 -6.26
C ARG A 505 20.24 12.21 -4.94
N ARG A 506 19.09 12.78 -4.57
CA ARG A 506 18.36 12.39 -3.35
C ARG A 506 18.00 10.89 -3.34
N TRP A 507 17.60 10.33 -4.48
CA TRP A 507 17.31 8.91 -4.60
C TRP A 507 18.58 8.06 -4.57
N GLN A 508 19.66 8.47 -5.26
CA GLN A 508 20.94 7.75 -5.22
C GLN A 508 21.52 7.73 -3.79
N ASP A 509 21.53 8.87 -3.10
CA ASP A 509 22.03 9.00 -1.72
C ASP A 509 21.28 8.09 -0.75
N TRP A 510 19.96 7.97 -0.93
CA TRP A 510 19.14 7.16 -0.03
C TRP A 510 19.19 5.67 -0.34
N THR A 511 19.23 5.29 -1.63
CA THR A 511 19.18 3.88 -2.05
C THR A 511 20.55 3.26 -2.25
N GLY A 512 21.60 4.06 -2.42
CA GLY A 512 22.94 3.62 -2.80
C GLY A 512 23.06 3.09 -4.23
N ARG A 513 22.03 3.31 -5.07
CA ARG A 513 22.00 2.88 -6.48
C ARG A 513 22.26 4.05 -7.41
N ASP A 514 22.77 3.77 -8.60
CA ASP A 514 23.02 4.77 -9.64
C ASP A 514 21.81 4.94 -10.56
N ALA A 515 21.48 6.18 -10.87
CA ALA A 515 20.54 6.54 -11.92
C ALA A 515 21.24 6.49 -13.27
N VAL A 516 20.52 6.08 -14.31
CA VAL A 516 21.06 5.87 -15.66
C VAL A 516 20.29 6.72 -16.67
N ASP A 517 21.00 7.41 -17.54
CA ASP A 517 20.38 8.11 -18.66
C ASP A 517 19.81 7.09 -19.66
N ALA A 518 18.52 7.21 -19.96
CA ALA A 518 17.81 6.27 -20.82
C ALA A 518 18.34 6.24 -22.26
N ALA A 519 18.95 7.33 -22.74
CA ALA A 519 19.45 7.43 -24.10
C ALA A 519 20.86 6.85 -24.26
N SER A 520 21.79 7.22 -23.39
CA SER A 520 23.21 6.82 -23.47
C SER A 520 23.55 5.57 -22.68
N GLY A 521 22.74 5.20 -21.70
CA GLY A 521 23.03 4.09 -20.77
C GLY A 521 24.14 4.40 -19.75
N ARG A 522 24.64 5.64 -19.72
CA ARG A 522 25.65 6.11 -18.76
C ARG A 522 25.00 6.48 -17.42
N THR A 523 25.75 6.36 -16.35
CA THR A 523 25.25 6.77 -15.02
C THR A 523 25.21 8.30 -14.91
N PHE A 524 24.36 8.81 -14.01
CA PHE A 524 24.28 10.22 -13.68
C PHE A 524 25.65 10.79 -13.26
N ASN A 525 26.40 10.02 -12.46
CA ASN A 525 27.72 10.42 -11.97
C ASN A 525 28.75 10.45 -13.11
N GLU A 526 28.74 9.48 -14.03
CA GLU A 526 29.62 9.49 -15.22
C GLU A 526 29.37 10.69 -16.12
N ILE A 527 28.11 11.09 -16.30
CA ILE A 527 27.76 12.27 -17.11
C ILE A 527 28.20 13.55 -16.38
N ALA A 528 28.02 13.60 -15.06
CA ALA A 528 28.49 14.72 -14.23
C ALA A 528 30.02 14.89 -14.29
N GLU A 529 30.79 13.80 -14.16
CA GLU A 529 32.25 13.81 -14.25
C GLU A 529 32.74 14.27 -15.64
N ALA A 530 32.19 13.72 -16.72
CA ALA A 530 32.59 14.12 -18.08
C ALA A 530 32.28 15.60 -18.38
N SER A 531 31.18 16.11 -17.81
CA SER A 531 30.83 17.53 -17.94
C SER A 531 31.83 18.44 -17.21
N HIS A 532 32.42 17.96 -16.10
CA HIS A 532 33.47 18.68 -15.39
C HIS A 532 34.79 18.73 -16.18
N ASP A 533 35.20 17.62 -16.78
CA ASP A 533 36.46 17.53 -17.54
C ASP A 533 36.46 18.40 -18.82
N GLU A 534 35.31 18.59 -19.47
CA GLU A 534 35.18 19.46 -20.65
C GLU A 534 35.30 20.97 -20.34
N GLU A 535 35.18 21.38 -19.07
CA GLU A 535 35.31 22.79 -18.66
C GLU A 535 36.71 23.16 -18.13
N GLU A 536 37.48 22.17 -17.65
CA GLU A 536 38.85 22.40 -17.17
C GLU A 536 39.93 22.31 -18.28
N GLY A 537 39.57 21.77 -19.45
CA GLY A 537 40.41 21.71 -20.65
C GLY A 537 40.15 22.86 -21.62
#